data_AF-A0A2V6CN21-F1
#
_entry.id   AF-A0A2V6CN21-F1
#
_cell.length_a   1.000
_cell.length_b   1.000
_cell.length_c   1.000
_cell.angle_alpha   90.00
_cell.angle_beta   90.00
_cell.angle_gamma   90.00
#
_symmetry.space_group_name_H-M   'P 1'
#
loop_
_entity.id
_entity.type
_entity.pdbx_description
1 polymer ?
#
loop_
_entity_poly.entity_id
_entity_poly.type
_entity_poly.pdbx_seq_one_letter_code
_entity_poly.pdbx_strand_id
1 'polypeptide(L)'
;MDYEGLAPNDGCLGGSITRRAFVSAALAGGASLLAGRAGNLFAAASPVTTAASDNSKFSIGGDLTVNRLGFGAMRLTGEGIWGWPPDRENARKVLQRAVELGANLIDTADAYGPETDELLIAEALYPYPKGLVIATKGGNTRPGPNQWVPDGRPEYLKQCVDKSLKRLRLERIDLYQLHRVDPKVPMEASLGALKEMQSAGKIRYIGLSEVSPEQVERARKIVPIVTVQNRYNITDRQWDNTLAYCEKEQIGFMPWAPVGGTRGMTSAALEKISKDHG
;
A
#
# COMPACT_ATOMS: atom_id res chain seq x y z
N MET A 1 25.09 35.94 13.46
CA MET A 1 26.01 34.79 13.63
C MET A 1 26.08 34.13 12.27
N ASP A 2 27.07 34.60 11.53
CA ASP A 2 27.41 34.18 10.18
C ASP A 2 28.05 32.80 10.19
N TYR A 3 27.85 32.02 9.13
CA TYR A 3 28.90 31.15 8.61
C TYR A 3 28.69 30.98 7.10
N GLU A 4 29.63 31.55 6.35
CA GLU A 4 29.84 31.38 4.92
C GLU A 4 30.41 30.00 4.57
N GLY A 5 30.13 29.57 3.33
CA GLY A 5 31.17 29.12 2.39
C GLY A 5 31.61 27.66 2.46
N LEU A 6 31.31 26.90 1.39
CA LEU A 6 32.30 26.34 0.47
C LEU A 6 31.61 25.50 -0.63
N ALA A 7 31.91 25.84 -1.89
CA ALA A 7 31.60 25.09 -3.10
C ALA A 7 32.94 24.67 -3.78
N PRO A 8 32.94 23.93 -4.90
CA PRO A 8 33.63 22.66 -5.05
C PRO A 8 34.98 22.75 -5.79
N ASN A 9 35.75 21.66 -5.77
CA ASN A 9 36.93 21.48 -6.63
C ASN A 9 36.76 20.28 -7.56
N ASP A 10 36.90 20.56 -8.85
CA ASP A 10 37.09 19.61 -9.95
C ASP A 10 38.53 19.09 -9.98
N GLY A 11 38.72 17.87 -10.50
CA GLY A 11 40.02 17.30 -10.81
C GLY A 11 39.91 16.02 -11.64
N CYS A 12 40.09 16.15 -12.96
CA CYS A 12 40.21 15.06 -13.93
C CYS A 12 41.48 14.20 -13.75
N LEU A 13 41.49 13.06 -14.47
CA LEU A 13 42.59 12.19 -14.99
C LEU A 13 42.19 10.72 -14.69
N GLY A 14 41.86 9.86 -15.64
CA GLY A 14 42.63 9.47 -16.83
C GLY A 14 43.26 8.09 -16.57
N GLY A 15 42.64 7.00 -17.04
CA GLY A 15 43.17 5.64 -16.87
C GLY A 15 42.37 4.57 -17.61
N SER A 16 42.99 3.99 -18.63
CA SER A 16 42.45 3.06 -19.64
C SER A 16 42.07 1.67 -19.12
N ILE A 17 40.99 1.11 -19.69
CA ILE A 17 40.63 -0.32 -19.63
C ILE A 17 41.32 -1.06 -20.79
N THR A 18 42.03 -2.16 -20.50
CA THR A 18 42.41 -3.13 -21.53
C THR A 18 42.17 -4.58 -21.08
N ARG A 19 41.57 -5.35 -21.99
CA ARG A 19 41.26 -6.79 -21.90
C ARG A 19 42.51 -7.63 -22.16
N ARG A 20 42.70 -8.73 -21.41
CA ARG A 20 43.16 -10.03 -21.95
C ARG A 20 43.08 -11.13 -20.88
N ALA A 21 42.37 -12.21 -21.23
CA ALA A 21 42.44 -13.51 -20.60
C ALA A 21 43.61 -14.31 -21.21
N PHE A 22 44.21 -15.25 -20.47
CA PHE A 22 44.76 -16.50 -21.03
C PHE A 22 44.99 -17.57 -19.94
N VAL A 23 44.65 -18.82 -20.27
CA VAL A 23 44.60 -20.05 -19.46
C VAL A 23 45.81 -20.95 -19.75
N SER A 24 46.27 -21.76 -18.79
CA SER A 24 46.67 -23.21 -18.90
C SER A 24 47.47 -23.64 -17.64
N ALA A 25 47.00 -24.60 -16.82
CA ALA A 25 47.21 -26.08 -16.85
C ALA A 25 48.66 -26.49 -16.46
N ALA A 26 48.99 -27.56 -15.74
CA ALA A 26 48.39 -28.60 -14.88
C ALA A 26 49.59 -29.41 -14.29
N LEU A 27 49.35 -30.29 -13.29
CA LEU A 27 50.04 -31.57 -12.93
C LEU A 27 49.93 -31.78 -11.40
N ALA A 28 49.14 -32.71 -10.85
CA ALA A 28 49.15 -34.19 -10.89
C ALA A 28 49.86 -34.83 -9.67
N GLY A 29 49.13 -35.72 -8.98
CA GLY A 29 49.55 -36.60 -7.87
C GLY A 29 48.32 -36.86 -6.97
N GLY A 30 47.57 -37.97 -7.09
CA GLY A 30 47.88 -39.33 -6.64
C GLY A 30 47.70 -39.44 -5.10
N ALA A 31 46.95 -40.34 -4.47
CA ALA A 31 46.22 -41.55 -4.87
C ALA A 31 45.22 -41.99 -3.76
N SER A 32 44.16 -42.71 -4.17
CA SER A 32 43.50 -43.86 -3.50
C SER A 32 42.51 -43.74 -2.32
N LEU A 33 41.24 -44.03 -2.66
CA LEU A 33 40.27 -44.99 -2.07
C LEU A 33 40.01 -45.02 -0.56
N LEU A 34 38.75 -44.75 -0.18
CA LEU A 34 37.93 -45.66 0.65
C LEU A 34 36.43 -45.44 0.38
N ALA A 35 35.75 -46.53 0.09
CA ALA A 35 34.33 -46.60 -0.23
C ALA A 35 33.46 -46.30 1.01
N GLY A 36 32.49 -45.41 0.85
CA GLY A 36 31.41 -45.19 1.81
C GLY A 36 30.11 -44.96 1.04
N ARG A 37 29.18 -45.90 1.15
CA ARG A 37 27.82 -45.82 0.59
C ARG A 37 27.13 -44.55 1.11
N ALA A 38 26.84 -43.61 0.22
CA ALA A 38 25.82 -42.59 0.44
C ALA A 38 24.73 -42.82 -0.60
N GLY A 39 23.57 -43.32 -0.14
CA GLY A 39 22.41 -43.56 -0.98
C GLY A 39 21.95 -42.26 -1.65
N ASN A 40 21.59 -42.38 -2.92
CA ASN A 40 20.88 -41.36 -3.66
C ASN A 40 19.62 -40.94 -2.89
N LEU A 41 19.60 -39.69 -2.43
CA LEU A 41 18.39 -38.95 -2.11
C LEU A 41 18.38 -37.67 -2.95
N PHE A 42 18.36 -37.83 -4.28
CA PHE A 42 17.74 -36.83 -5.13
C PHE A 42 16.24 -37.03 -5.01
N ALA A 43 15.63 -36.39 -4.01
CA ALA A 43 14.22 -36.09 -4.08
C ALA A 43 14.05 -35.19 -5.31
N ALA A 44 13.52 -35.75 -6.40
CA ALA A 44 13.02 -34.97 -7.50
C ALA A 44 12.07 -33.94 -6.91
N ALA A 45 12.43 -32.66 -6.99
CA ALA A 45 11.51 -31.57 -6.72
C ALA A 45 10.33 -31.81 -7.67
N SER A 46 9.23 -32.33 -7.11
CA SER A 46 7.97 -32.35 -7.82
C SER A 46 7.71 -30.89 -8.21
N PRO A 47 7.32 -30.60 -9.45
CA PRO A 47 6.91 -29.25 -9.80
C PRO A 47 5.82 -28.89 -8.79
N VAL A 48 6.08 -27.89 -7.98
CA VAL A 48 5.04 -27.23 -7.23
C VAL A 48 4.19 -26.55 -8.28
N THR A 49 3.29 -27.31 -8.91
CA THR A 49 2.01 -26.77 -9.32
C THR A 49 1.32 -26.38 -8.02
N THR A 50 1.71 -25.23 -7.48
CA THR A 50 0.75 -24.37 -6.80
C THR A 50 -0.29 -24.08 -7.87
N ALA A 51 -1.32 -24.93 -7.93
CA ALA A 51 -2.64 -24.41 -8.16
C ALA A 51 -2.77 -23.30 -7.11
N ALA A 52 -2.45 -22.07 -7.50
CA ALA A 52 -2.88 -20.91 -6.77
C ALA A 52 -4.39 -21.16 -6.66
N SER A 53 -4.87 -21.45 -5.45
CA SER A 53 -6.27 -21.29 -5.14
C SER A 53 -6.71 -19.99 -5.82
N ASP A 54 -7.88 -19.96 -6.47
CA ASP A 54 -8.50 -18.78 -7.09
C ASP A 54 -8.84 -17.71 -6.03
N ASN A 55 -7.84 -17.37 -5.23
CA ASN A 55 -7.77 -16.35 -4.21
C ASN A 55 -7.41 -15.05 -4.91
N SER A 56 -7.98 -14.83 -6.09
CA SER A 56 -7.85 -13.59 -6.86
C SER A 56 -8.72 -12.49 -6.26
N LYS A 57 -9.69 -12.87 -5.42
CA LYS A 57 -10.72 -12.00 -4.83
C LYS A 57 -10.76 -12.05 -3.31
N PHE A 58 -11.36 -11.02 -2.72
CA PHE A 58 -11.65 -10.89 -1.29
C PHE A 58 -13.01 -10.19 -1.12
N SER A 59 -13.81 -10.56 -0.13
CA SER A 59 -15.12 -9.92 0.15
C SER A 59 -15.04 -9.03 1.37
N ILE A 60 -14.95 -7.72 1.16
CA ILE A 60 -14.97 -6.71 2.23
C ILE A 60 -16.36 -6.75 2.90
N GLY A 61 -16.38 -6.89 4.22
CA GLY A 61 -17.63 -7.00 4.97
C GLY A 61 -18.46 -8.25 4.64
N GLY A 62 -17.88 -9.23 3.93
CA GLY A 62 -18.53 -10.48 3.54
C GLY A 62 -19.30 -10.44 2.20
N ASP A 63 -19.63 -9.27 1.67
CA ASP A 63 -20.47 -9.14 0.46
C ASP A 63 -19.89 -8.22 -0.64
N LEU A 64 -18.90 -7.38 -0.33
CA LEU A 64 -18.30 -6.44 -1.28
C LEU A 64 -17.03 -7.04 -1.88
N THR A 65 -17.21 -7.78 -2.97
CA THR A 65 -16.12 -8.50 -3.64
C THR A 65 -15.19 -7.55 -4.41
N VAL A 66 -13.92 -7.56 -4.02
CA VAL A 66 -12.80 -6.87 -4.69
C VAL A 66 -11.78 -7.88 -5.17
N ASN A 67 -11.01 -7.54 -6.19
CA ASN A 67 -9.79 -8.22 -6.55
C ASN A 67 -8.73 -7.92 -5.48
N ARG A 68 -7.83 -8.87 -5.21
CA ARG A 68 -6.81 -8.71 -4.15
C ARG A 68 -5.78 -7.62 -4.45
N LEU A 69 -5.69 -7.19 -5.71
CA LEU A 69 -4.90 -6.03 -6.11
C LEU A 69 -5.85 -4.86 -6.41
N GLY A 70 -5.80 -3.84 -5.54
CA GLY A 70 -6.42 -2.54 -5.78
C GLY A 70 -5.40 -1.50 -6.28
N PHE A 71 -5.88 -0.31 -6.59
CA PHE A 71 -5.07 0.82 -7.03
C PHE A 71 -5.07 1.93 -5.97
N GLY A 72 -3.91 2.20 -5.38
CA GLY A 72 -3.72 3.34 -4.47
C GLY A 72 -3.39 4.61 -5.23
N ALA A 73 -4.25 5.61 -5.13
CA ALA A 73 -4.19 6.84 -5.92
C ALA A 73 -3.31 7.94 -5.30
N MET A 74 -2.82 7.78 -4.06
CA MET A 74 -2.00 8.79 -3.35
C MET A 74 -0.87 9.42 -4.18
N ARG A 75 -0.26 8.67 -5.12
CA ARG A 75 0.85 9.17 -5.96
C ARG A 75 0.41 9.94 -7.21
N LEU A 76 -0.89 10.10 -7.43
CA LEU A 76 -1.48 10.94 -8.47
C LEU A 76 -1.71 12.39 -8.00
N THR A 77 -0.96 12.81 -6.98
CA THR A 77 -0.90 14.18 -6.46
C THR A 77 0.43 14.83 -6.85
N GLY A 78 0.60 16.11 -6.52
CA GLY A 78 1.87 16.80 -6.67
C GLY A 78 2.94 16.40 -5.66
N GLU A 79 4.10 17.08 -5.74
CA GLU A 79 5.25 16.84 -4.89
C GLU A 79 4.90 16.94 -3.40
N GLY A 80 5.47 16.04 -2.60
CA GLY A 80 5.15 15.96 -1.17
C GLY A 80 3.73 15.51 -0.85
N ILE A 81 3.05 14.89 -1.82
CA ILE A 81 1.63 14.54 -1.80
C ILE A 81 0.76 15.78 -1.54
N TRP A 82 1.05 16.84 -2.30
CA TRP A 82 0.41 18.13 -2.16
C TRP A 82 0.17 18.79 -3.53
N GLY A 83 -0.98 19.40 -3.71
CA GLY A 83 -1.50 19.94 -4.96
C GLY A 83 -1.91 18.88 -6.00
N TRP A 84 -2.15 19.39 -7.20
CA TRP A 84 -2.38 18.60 -8.40
C TRP A 84 -1.09 17.90 -8.87
N PRO A 85 -1.19 16.73 -9.54
CA PRO A 85 -0.03 16.15 -10.20
C PRO A 85 0.46 17.07 -11.34
N PRO A 86 1.76 17.01 -11.69
CA PRO A 86 2.31 17.84 -12.76
C PRO A 86 1.69 17.55 -14.13
N ASP A 87 1.26 16.31 -14.38
CA ASP A 87 0.54 15.91 -15.59
C ASP A 87 -0.79 15.25 -15.24
N ARG A 88 -1.85 16.09 -15.17
CA ARG A 88 -3.20 15.66 -14.82
C ARG A 88 -3.82 14.73 -15.86
N GLU A 89 -3.55 14.96 -17.14
CA GLU A 89 -4.10 14.11 -18.21
C GLU A 89 -3.49 12.71 -18.19
N ASN A 90 -2.18 12.61 -17.96
CA ASN A 90 -1.56 11.30 -17.76
C ASN A 90 -2.06 10.62 -16.48
N ALA A 91 -2.24 11.35 -15.38
CA ALA A 91 -2.79 10.79 -14.15
C ALA A 91 -4.21 10.22 -14.34
N ARG A 92 -5.06 10.88 -15.14
CA ARG A 92 -6.38 10.35 -15.55
C ARG A 92 -6.25 9.05 -16.36
N LYS A 93 -5.33 9.00 -17.33
CA LYS A 93 -5.07 7.79 -18.12
C LYS A 93 -4.59 6.63 -17.26
N VAL A 94 -3.78 6.89 -16.23
CA VAL A 94 -3.32 5.85 -15.28
C VAL A 94 -4.50 5.27 -14.50
N LEU A 95 -5.43 6.10 -14.01
CA LEU A 95 -6.64 5.62 -13.33
C LEU A 95 -7.50 4.75 -14.23
N GLN A 96 -7.77 5.21 -15.45
CA GLN A 96 -8.54 4.46 -16.44
C GLN A 96 -7.87 3.12 -16.75
N ARG A 97 -6.55 3.15 -16.99
CA ARG A 97 -5.78 1.95 -17.30
C ARG A 97 -5.76 0.94 -16.13
N ALA A 98 -5.69 1.41 -14.89
CA ALA A 98 -5.74 0.53 -13.73
C ALA A 98 -7.07 -0.24 -13.69
N VAL A 99 -8.19 0.43 -13.94
CA VAL A 99 -9.51 -0.21 -14.00
C VAL A 99 -9.65 -1.16 -15.20
N GLU A 100 -9.16 -0.77 -16.38
CA GLU A 100 -9.12 -1.64 -17.56
C GLU A 100 -8.32 -2.93 -17.34
N LEU A 101 -7.25 -2.84 -16.54
CA LEU A 101 -6.41 -3.98 -16.14
C LEU A 101 -7.04 -4.84 -15.03
N GLY A 102 -8.24 -4.49 -14.58
CA GLY A 102 -9.00 -5.26 -13.61
C GLY A 102 -8.90 -4.77 -12.17
N ALA A 103 -8.26 -3.64 -11.87
CA ALA A 103 -8.38 -3.07 -10.53
C ALA A 103 -9.82 -2.61 -10.29
N ASN A 104 -10.50 -3.19 -9.32
CA ASN A 104 -11.88 -2.83 -8.96
C ASN A 104 -12.00 -2.25 -7.54
N LEU A 105 -10.88 -1.86 -6.94
CA LEU A 105 -10.81 -1.13 -5.68
C LEU A 105 -9.85 0.05 -5.87
N ILE A 106 -10.34 1.27 -5.74
CA ILE A 106 -9.53 2.50 -5.72
C ILE A 106 -9.41 2.98 -4.28
N ASP A 107 -8.17 3.16 -3.81
CA ASP A 107 -7.86 3.70 -2.49
C ASP A 107 -7.36 5.15 -2.60
N THR A 108 -8.05 6.08 -1.93
CA THR A 108 -7.73 7.51 -1.87
C THR A 108 -7.91 8.04 -0.43
N ALA A 109 -7.84 9.37 -0.22
CA ALA A 109 -8.15 10.01 1.05
C ALA A 109 -8.43 11.51 0.85
N ASP A 110 -9.24 12.10 1.75
CA ASP A 110 -9.48 13.55 1.85
C ASP A 110 -8.17 14.37 1.87
N ALA A 111 -7.15 13.84 2.56
CA ALA A 111 -5.85 14.50 2.71
C ALA A 111 -4.90 14.38 1.51
N TYR A 112 -5.23 13.61 0.48
CA TYR A 112 -4.36 13.45 -0.69
C TYR A 112 -4.58 14.63 -1.64
N GLY A 113 -3.56 15.47 -1.78
CA GLY A 113 -3.65 16.74 -2.50
C GLY A 113 -3.53 17.95 -1.58
N PRO A 114 -4.28 18.12 -0.48
CA PRO A 114 -5.61 17.61 -0.19
C PRO A 114 -6.60 17.75 -1.36
N GLU A 115 -7.69 16.98 -1.32
CA GLU A 115 -8.86 17.09 -2.21
C GLU A 115 -8.65 16.75 -3.70
N THR A 116 -7.47 17.04 -4.26
CA THR A 116 -7.19 16.90 -5.70
C THR A 116 -7.26 15.46 -6.19
N ASP A 117 -6.87 14.49 -5.36
CA ASP A 117 -6.89 13.08 -5.73
C ASP A 117 -8.32 12.54 -5.90
N GLU A 118 -9.23 12.90 -4.98
CA GLU A 118 -10.65 12.54 -5.08
C GLU A 118 -11.33 13.20 -6.30
N LEU A 119 -11.01 14.46 -6.58
CA LEU A 119 -11.49 15.17 -7.77
C LEU A 119 -11.00 14.49 -9.05
N LEU A 120 -9.72 14.12 -9.10
CA LEU A 120 -9.11 13.45 -10.23
C LEU A 120 -9.76 12.08 -10.51
N ILE A 121 -10.05 11.31 -9.45
CA ILE A 121 -10.75 10.03 -9.54
C ILE A 121 -12.15 10.21 -10.15
N ALA A 122 -12.91 11.20 -9.69
CA ALA A 122 -14.22 11.50 -10.27
C ALA A 122 -14.11 11.92 -11.75
N GLU A 123 -13.15 12.76 -12.11
CA GLU A 123 -12.95 13.21 -13.49
C GLU A 123 -12.51 12.11 -14.46
N ALA A 124 -11.79 11.10 -13.96
CA ALA A 124 -11.29 10.01 -14.77
C ALA A 124 -12.33 8.89 -14.94
N LEU A 125 -13.12 8.61 -13.91
CA LEU A 125 -13.90 7.38 -13.79
C LEU A 125 -15.41 7.59 -13.65
N TYR A 126 -15.92 8.81 -13.40
CA TYR A 126 -17.37 9.04 -13.33
C TYR A 126 -18.00 9.16 -14.74
N PRO A 127 -19.17 8.54 -15.01
CA PRO A 127 -19.92 7.63 -14.13
C PRO A 127 -19.18 6.31 -13.91
N TYR A 128 -19.11 5.88 -12.64
CA TYR A 128 -18.28 4.75 -12.24
C TYR A 128 -18.71 3.43 -12.89
N PRO A 129 -17.76 2.61 -13.38
CA PRO A 129 -18.05 1.26 -13.84
C PRO A 129 -18.73 0.42 -12.75
N LYS A 130 -19.65 -0.45 -13.16
CA LYS A 130 -20.34 -1.35 -12.24
C LYS A 130 -19.33 -2.24 -11.50
N GLY A 131 -19.42 -2.26 -10.17
CA GLY A 131 -18.55 -3.08 -9.33
C GLY A 131 -17.19 -2.46 -9.00
N LEU A 132 -16.93 -1.22 -9.42
CA LEU A 132 -15.79 -0.44 -8.92
C LEU A 132 -16.08 0.04 -7.50
N VAL A 133 -15.19 -0.31 -6.57
CA VAL A 133 -15.26 0.08 -5.16
C VAL A 133 -14.38 1.30 -4.93
N ILE A 134 -14.94 2.34 -4.30
CA ILE A 134 -14.18 3.51 -3.88
C ILE A 134 -13.96 3.48 -2.36
N ALA A 135 -12.70 3.38 -1.96
CA ALA A 135 -12.26 3.49 -0.57
C ALA A 135 -11.61 4.85 -0.34
N THR A 136 -12.11 5.64 0.61
CA THR A 136 -11.49 6.90 1.04
C THR A 136 -11.31 6.96 2.55
N LYS A 137 -10.71 8.05 3.04
CA LYS A 137 -10.33 8.21 4.44
C LYS A 137 -10.44 9.67 4.86
N GLY A 138 -10.66 9.89 6.14
CA GLY A 138 -10.51 11.20 6.78
C GLY A 138 -9.92 11.08 8.19
N GLY A 139 -9.73 12.22 8.84
CA GLY A 139 -9.12 12.28 10.18
C GLY A 139 -7.60 12.46 10.18
N ASN A 140 -7.03 12.88 9.06
CA ASN A 140 -5.63 13.27 8.95
C ASN A 140 -5.57 14.45 8.00
N THR A 141 -5.12 15.60 8.49
CA THR A 141 -5.02 16.84 7.72
C THR A 141 -3.66 16.91 7.01
N ARG A 142 -3.59 17.80 6.02
CA ARG A 142 -2.41 17.98 5.19
C ARG A 142 -2.14 19.48 4.96
N PRO A 143 -1.59 20.19 5.97
CA PRO A 143 -1.41 21.64 5.94
C PRO A 143 -0.32 22.12 4.96
N GLY A 144 0.55 21.23 4.48
CA GLY A 144 1.58 21.55 3.49
C GLY A 144 2.28 20.31 2.92
N PRO A 145 3.20 20.48 1.96
CA PRO A 145 3.97 19.39 1.39
C PRO A 145 4.66 18.53 2.47
N ASN A 146 4.48 17.22 2.40
CA ASN A 146 5.00 16.22 3.36
C ASN A 146 4.53 16.37 4.83
N GLN A 147 3.59 17.26 5.14
CA GLN A 147 3.12 17.47 6.52
C GLN A 147 1.83 16.70 6.78
N TRP A 148 1.82 15.77 7.73
CA TRP A 148 0.64 15.02 8.12
C TRP A 148 0.30 15.31 9.58
N VAL A 149 -0.94 15.70 9.87
CA VAL A 149 -1.39 16.01 11.23
C VAL A 149 -2.73 15.34 11.50
N PRO A 150 -2.81 14.35 12.40
CA PRO A 150 -4.07 13.73 12.80
C PRO A 150 -5.08 14.78 13.29
N ASP A 151 -6.34 14.59 12.90
CA ASP A 151 -7.48 15.38 13.40
C ASP A 151 -8.67 14.45 13.58
N GLY A 152 -8.77 13.87 14.77
CA GLY A 152 -9.78 12.88 15.09
C GLY A 152 -11.13 13.48 15.48
N ARG A 153 -11.29 14.80 15.42
CA ARG A 153 -12.48 15.48 15.96
C ARG A 153 -13.75 15.03 15.23
N PRO A 154 -14.83 14.67 15.96
CA PRO A 154 -16.09 14.21 15.37
C PRO A 154 -16.62 15.10 14.24
N GLU A 155 -16.61 16.41 14.44
CA GLU A 155 -17.10 17.39 13.48
C GLU A 155 -16.25 17.45 12.20
N TYR A 156 -14.92 17.31 12.33
CA TYR A 156 -14.02 17.28 11.18
C TYR A 156 -14.24 16.01 10.36
N LEU A 157 -14.35 14.85 11.02
CA LEU A 157 -14.60 13.57 10.34
C LEU A 157 -15.91 13.56 9.55
N LYS A 158 -17.00 14.10 10.14
CA LYS A 158 -18.29 14.25 9.43
C LYS A 158 -18.14 15.17 8.22
N GLN A 159 -17.41 16.27 8.37
CA GLN A 159 -17.12 17.18 7.27
C GLN A 159 -16.31 16.52 6.15
N CYS A 160 -15.30 15.71 6.47
CA CYS A 160 -14.53 14.96 5.48
C CYS A 160 -15.45 14.01 4.68
N VAL A 161 -16.33 13.26 5.34
CA VAL A 161 -17.28 12.35 4.67
C VAL A 161 -18.15 13.13 3.67
N ASP A 162 -18.76 14.23 4.10
CA ASP A 162 -19.64 15.05 3.25
C ASP A 162 -18.90 15.66 2.05
N LYS A 163 -17.67 16.13 2.27
CA LYS A 163 -16.85 16.67 1.20
C LYS A 163 -16.36 15.60 0.23
N SER A 164 -15.96 14.43 0.72
CA SER A 164 -15.56 13.28 -0.10
C SER A 164 -16.71 12.81 -0.99
N LEU A 165 -17.93 12.67 -0.45
CA LEU A 165 -19.13 12.36 -1.23
C LEU A 165 -19.31 13.35 -2.40
N LYS A 166 -19.16 14.65 -2.12
CA LYS A 166 -19.28 15.70 -3.15
C LYS A 166 -18.18 15.61 -4.21
N ARG A 167 -16.91 15.49 -3.81
CA ARG A 167 -15.77 15.45 -4.73
C ARG A 167 -15.80 14.19 -5.61
N LEU A 168 -16.10 13.05 -4.99
CA LEU A 168 -16.24 11.76 -5.67
C LEU A 168 -17.58 11.61 -6.41
N ARG A 169 -18.53 12.55 -6.27
CA ARG A 169 -19.87 12.45 -6.88
C ARG A 169 -20.59 11.15 -6.52
N LEU A 170 -20.50 10.76 -5.25
CA LEU A 170 -21.12 9.56 -4.68
C LEU A 170 -22.29 9.95 -3.78
N GLU A 171 -23.32 9.10 -3.75
CA GLU A 171 -24.39 9.18 -2.74
C GLU A 171 -24.01 8.42 -1.45
N ARG A 172 -23.16 7.39 -1.59
CA ARG A 172 -22.63 6.58 -0.48
C ARG A 172 -21.20 6.13 -0.81
N ILE A 173 -20.31 6.24 0.18
CA ILE A 173 -18.94 5.72 0.10
C ILE A 173 -18.94 4.24 0.44
N ASP A 174 -18.32 3.40 -0.39
CA ASP A 174 -18.29 1.95 -0.18
C ASP A 174 -17.46 1.56 1.05
N LEU A 175 -16.25 2.13 1.18
CA LEU A 175 -15.39 1.92 2.33
C LEU A 175 -14.80 3.27 2.80
N TYR A 176 -15.04 3.62 4.05
CA TYR A 176 -14.46 4.80 4.66
C TYR A 176 -13.57 4.42 5.83
N GLN A 177 -12.32 4.87 5.83
CA GLN A 177 -11.37 4.50 6.89
C GLN A 177 -11.04 5.69 7.79
N LEU A 178 -10.95 5.46 9.10
CA LEU A 178 -10.29 6.41 9.99
C LEU A 178 -8.79 6.42 9.64
N HIS A 179 -8.31 7.51 9.06
CA HIS A 179 -6.98 7.57 8.46
C HIS A 179 -5.88 7.45 9.52
N ARG A 180 -6.03 8.11 10.67
CA ARG A 180 -5.11 8.00 11.81
C ARG A 180 -5.90 8.11 13.10
N VAL A 181 -5.49 7.36 14.12
CA VAL A 181 -5.97 7.62 15.49
C VAL A 181 -5.28 8.88 15.99
N ASP A 182 -6.07 9.89 16.34
CA ASP A 182 -5.58 11.12 16.93
C ASP A 182 -5.35 10.92 18.44
N PRO A 183 -4.12 11.09 18.96
CA PRO A 183 -3.86 10.93 20.39
C PRO A 183 -4.57 11.98 21.27
N LYS A 184 -5.06 13.08 20.68
CA LYS A 184 -5.74 14.17 21.40
C LYS A 184 -7.26 13.99 21.48
N VAL A 185 -7.82 13.04 20.74
CA VAL A 185 -9.27 12.80 20.68
C VAL A 185 -9.54 11.34 21.04
N PRO A 186 -10.46 11.05 21.98
CA PRO A 186 -10.86 9.68 22.24
C PRO A 186 -11.33 8.99 20.97
N MET A 187 -10.71 7.86 20.64
CA MET A 187 -11.05 7.08 19.43
C MET A 187 -12.55 6.76 19.34
N GLU A 188 -13.22 6.58 20.48
CA GLU A 188 -14.66 6.37 20.56
C GLU A 188 -15.46 7.51 19.96
N ALA A 189 -15.04 8.75 20.21
CA ALA A 189 -15.73 9.93 19.68
C ALA A 189 -15.57 9.99 18.16
N SER A 190 -14.37 9.72 17.64
CA SER A 190 -14.09 9.64 16.21
C SER A 190 -14.92 8.55 15.52
N LEU A 191 -14.94 7.34 16.08
CA LEU A 191 -15.70 6.21 15.52
C LEU A 191 -17.20 6.36 15.70
N GLY A 192 -17.65 7.01 16.78
CA GLY A 192 -19.05 7.39 16.98
C GLY A 192 -19.53 8.30 15.85
N ALA A 193 -18.72 9.30 15.47
CA ALA A 193 -19.04 10.15 14.32
C ALA A 193 -19.14 9.37 13.00
N LEU A 194 -18.21 8.45 12.73
CA LEU A 194 -18.28 7.62 11.51
C LEU A 194 -19.49 6.68 11.52
N LYS A 195 -19.84 6.11 12.69
CA LYS A 195 -21.05 5.30 12.87
C LYS A 195 -22.33 6.08 12.61
N GLU A 196 -22.40 7.34 13.04
CA GLU A 196 -23.52 8.22 12.70
C GLU A 196 -23.62 8.44 11.19
N MET A 197 -22.50 8.68 10.50
CA MET A 197 -22.49 8.84 9.05
C MET A 197 -22.87 7.55 8.30
N GLN A 198 -22.45 6.39 8.80
CA GLN A 198 -22.90 5.09 8.30
C GLN A 198 -24.40 4.90 8.52
N SER A 199 -24.91 5.24 9.70
CA SER A 199 -26.35 5.14 10.03
C SER A 199 -27.20 6.08 9.17
N ALA A 200 -26.66 7.22 8.77
CA ALA A 200 -27.26 8.15 7.81
C ALA A 200 -27.17 7.69 6.35
N GLY A 201 -26.63 6.50 6.08
CA GLY A 201 -26.52 5.90 4.74
C GLY A 201 -25.37 6.44 3.88
N LYS A 202 -24.51 7.32 4.43
CA LYS A 202 -23.41 7.98 3.71
C LYS A 202 -22.17 7.10 3.55
N ILE A 203 -21.99 6.13 4.45
CA ILE A 203 -20.91 5.16 4.44
C ILE A 203 -21.53 3.77 4.44
N ARG A 204 -21.02 2.85 3.61
CA ARG A 204 -21.39 1.43 3.67
C ARG A 204 -20.53 0.70 4.71
N TYR A 205 -19.21 0.69 4.54
CA TYR A 205 -18.29 0.01 5.44
C TYR A 205 -17.26 0.95 6.08
N ILE A 206 -16.83 0.59 7.30
CA ILE A 206 -15.83 1.33 8.06
C ILE A 206 -14.58 0.47 8.26
N GLY A 207 -13.42 1.09 8.03
CA GLY A 207 -12.10 0.52 8.30
C GLY A 207 -11.22 1.43 9.14
N LEU A 208 -10.01 0.96 9.45
CA LEU A 208 -9.01 1.69 10.25
C LEU A 208 -7.67 1.72 9.52
N SER A 209 -6.78 2.64 9.87
CA SER A 209 -5.42 2.68 9.34
C SER A 209 -4.38 3.02 10.41
N GLU A 210 -3.24 2.32 10.37
CA GLU A 210 -2.15 2.35 11.36
C GLU A 210 -2.62 2.04 12.79
N VAL A 211 -3.25 0.87 12.96
CA VAL A 211 -3.78 0.43 14.26
C VAL A 211 -3.28 -0.95 14.67
N SER A 212 -3.14 -1.16 15.99
CA SER A 212 -2.82 -2.45 16.60
C SER A 212 -4.05 -3.34 16.81
N PRO A 213 -3.91 -4.65 17.11
CA PRO A 213 -5.04 -5.52 17.41
C PRO A 213 -5.93 -4.99 18.55
N GLU A 214 -5.32 -4.45 19.60
CA GLU A 214 -6.04 -3.91 20.76
C GLU A 214 -6.90 -2.69 20.38
N GLN A 215 -6.41 -1.85 19.47
CA GLN A 215 -7.17 -0.74 18.93
C GLN A 215 -8.32 -1.22 18.04
N VAL A 216 -8.10 -2.27 17.23
CA VAL A 216 -9.17 -2.89 16.42
C VAL A 216 -10.27 -3.47 17.31
N GLU A 217 -9.91 -4.21 18.37
CA GLU A 217 -10.87 -4.75 19.34
C GLU A 217 -11.68 -3.66 20.03
N ARG A 218 -11.01 -2.59 20.47
CA ARG A 218 -11.66 -1.43 21.08
C ARG A 218 -12.62 -0.75 20.11
N ALA A 219 -12.22 -0.57 18.85
CA ALA A 219 -13.06 0.01 17.80
C ALA A 219 -14.31 -0.84 17.50
N ARG A 220 -14.17 -2.17 17.45
CA ARG A 220 -15.26 -3.12 17.17
C ARG A 220 -16.37 -3.11 18.20
N LYS A 221 -16.12 -2.61 19.42
CA LYS A 221 -17.16 -2.39 20.44
C LYS A 221 -18.13 -1.27 20.07
N ILE A 222 -17.78 -0.43 19.10
CA ILE A 222 -18.52 0.77 18.71
C ILE A 222 -19.21 0.55 17.37
N VAL A 223 -18.44 0.09 16.38
CA VAL A 223 -18.88 -0.10 14.99
C VAL A 223 -18.14 -1.28 14.36
N PRO A 224 -18.78 -2.09 13.48
CA PRO A 224 -18.08 -3.15 12.77
C PRO A 224 -16.90 -2.60 11.96
N ILE A 225 -15.73 -3.19 12.15
CA ILE A 225 -14.51 -2.87 11.40
C ILE A 225 -14.26 -4.00 10.42
N VAL A 226 -14.24 -3.69 9.12
CA VAL A 226 -14.13 -4.70 8.06
C VAL A 226 -12.79 -4.68 7.33
N THR A 227 -12.01 -3.59 7.46
CA THR A 227 -10.63 -3.52 6.97
C THR A 227 -9.69 -2.83 7.95
N VAL A 228 -8.41 -3.18 7.85
CA VAL A 228 -7.29 -2.47 8.48
C VAL A 228 -6.23 -2.21 7.43
N GLN A 229 -5.81 -0.95 7.26
CA GLN A 229 -4.80 -0.53 6.30
C GLN A 229 -3.54 -0.04 7.03
N ASN A 230 -2.53 -0.91 7.14
CA ASN A 230 -1.24 -0.60 7.79
C ASN A 230 -0.08 -0.73 6.81
N ARG A 231 1.05 -0.09 7.11
CA ARG A 231 2.28 -0.29 6.34
C ARG A 231 2.69 -1.74 6.46
N TYR A 232 3.03 -2.38 5.36
CA TYR A 232 3.51 -3.74 5.44
C TYR A 232 4.24 -4.16 4.17
N ASN A 233 5.43 -4.75 4.32
CA ASN A 233 6.19 -5.35 3.22
C ASN A 233 7.28 -6.28 3.79
N ILE A 234 8.10 -6.88 2.93
CA ILE A 234 9.14 -7.84 3.36
C ILE A 234 10.19 -7.22 4.29
N THR A 235 10.40 -5.90 4.23
CA THR A 235 11.35 -5.18 5.08
C THR A 235 10.71 -4.53 6.30
N ASP A 236 9.38 -4.41 6.32
CA ASP A 236 8.60 -3.78 7.38
C ASP A 236 7.51 -4.75 7.86
N ARG A 237 7.85 -5.45 8.93
CA ARG A 237 7.06 -6.50 9.57
C ARG A 237 6.48 -6.04 10.91
N GLN A 238 6.51 -4.73 11.20
CA GLN A 238 6.04 -4.16 12.48
C GLN A 238 4.61 -4.61 12.82
N TRP A 239 3.79 -4.80 11.78
CA TRP A 239 2.36 -5.11 11.92
C TRP A 239 2.03 -6.60 11.75
N ASP A 240 2.99 -7.52 11.92
CA ASP A 240 2.75 -8.98 11.85
C ASP A 240 1.61 -9.44 12.76
N ASN A 241 1.57 -8.93 14.00
CA ASN A 241 0.48 -9.24 14.94
C ASN A 241 -0.88 -8.75 14.45
N THR A 242 -0.91 -7.60 13.76
CA THR A 242 -2.17 -7.06 13.20
C THR A 242 -2.61 -7.82 11.97
N LEU A 243 -1.68 -8.23 11.10
CA LEU A 243 -1.99 -9.11 9.98
C LEU A 243 -2.58 -10.44 10.47
N ALA A 244 -1.93 -11.11 11.42
CA ALA A 244 -2.40 -12.37 11.99
C ALA A 244 -3.76 -12.21 12.67
N TYR A 245 -3.98 -11.12 13.38
CA TYR A 245 -5.29 -10.79 13.96
C TYR A 245 -6.36 -10.62 12.88
N CYS A 246 -6.07 -9.85 11.82
CA CYS A 246 -7.00 -9.64 10.72
C CYS A 246 -7.36 -10.95 10.00
N GLU A 247 -6.38 -11.82 9.78
CA GLU A 247 -6.62 -13.14 9.18
C GLU A 247 -7.53 -14.00 10.07
N LYS A 248 -7.23 -14.10 11.37
CA LYS A 248 -8.05 -14.85 12.33
C LYS A 248 -9.50 -14.33 12.38
N GLU A 249 -9.68 -13.02 12.40
CA GLU A 249 -10.99 -12.36 12.56
C GLU A 249 -11.70 -12.10 11.23
N GLN A 250 -11.14 -12.55 10.09
CA GLN A 250 -11.68 -12.35 8.74
C GLN A 250 -11.88 -10.85 8.38
N ILE A 251 -10.97 -10.01 8.84
CA ILE A 251 -10.89 -8.57 8.53
C ILE A 251 -9.93 -8.40 7.35
N GLY A 252 -10.28 -7.56 6.37
CA GLY A 252 -9.41 -7.29 5.23
C GLY A 252 -8.17 -6.50 5.63
N PHE A 253 -6.98 -7.09 5.52
CA PHE A 253 -5.73 -6.37 5.71
C PHE A 253 -5.26 -5.76 4.38
N MET A 254 -5.13 -4.42 4.34
CA MET A 254 -4.72 -3.66 3.17
C MET A 254 -3.29 -3.13 3.39
N PRO A 255 -2.24 -3.77 2.84
CA PRO A 255 -0.88 -3.29 3.02
C PRO A 255 -0.64 -2.05 2.16
N TRP A 256 -0.23 -0.93 2.77
CA TRP A 256 0.30 0.20 2.00
C TRP A 256 1.83 0.16 1.93
N ALA A 257 2.37 0.65 0.81
CA ALA A 257 3.77 0.46 0.41
C ALA A 257 4.24 -1.02 0.38
N PRO A 258 3.49 -1.95 -0.25
CA PRO A 258 3.85 -3.38 -0.29
C PRO A 258 5.17 -3.65 -1.03
N VAL A 259 5.60 -2.73 -1.90
CA VAL A 259 6.85 -2.80 -2.66
C VAL A 259 7.93 -1.82 -2.17
N GLY A 260 7.84 -1.32 -0.93
CA GLY A 260 8.84 -0.42 -0.33
C GLY A 260 8.70 1.08 -0.63
N GLY A 261 7.65 1.48 -1.36
CA GLY A 261 7.38 2.88 -1.67
C GLY A 261 8.34 3.46 -2.73
N THR A 262 8.77 4.71 -2.57
CA THR A 262 9.50 5.47 -3.60
C THR A 262 10.90 4.94 -3.93
N ARG A 263 11.50 4.10 -3.09
CA ARG A 263 12.86 3.56 -3.29
C ARG A 263 12.87 2.10 -3.77
N GLY A 264 11.70 1.49 -3.95
CA GLY A 264 11.61 0.05 -4.15
C GLY A 264 12.19 -0.74 -2.97
N MET A 265 12.31 -2.06 -3.13
CA MET A 265 13.04 -2.92 -2.20
C MET A 265 14.13 -3.64 -2.98
N THR A 266 15.38 -3.52 -2.55
CA THR A 266 16.51 -4.24 -3.13
C THR A 266 17.18 -5.09 -2.05
N SER A 267 17.32 -6.38 -2.33
CA SER A 267 18.12 -7.30 -1.51
C SER A 267 18.63 -8.43 -2.40
N ALA A 268 19.78 -9.01 -2.04
CA ALA A 268 20.34 -10.15 -2.77
C ALA A 268 19.36 -11.35 -2.85
N ALA A 269 18.53 -11.52 -1.81
CA ALA A 269 17.49 -12.53 -1.80
C ALA A 269 16.38 -12.24 -2.83
N LEU A 270 15.91 -10.99 -2.94
CA LEU A 270 14.93 -10.59 -3.95
C LEU A 270 15.49 -10.71 -5.37
N GLU A 271 16.75 -10.31 -5.59
CA GLU A 271 17.41 -10.46 -6.89
C GLU A 271 17.55 -11.93 -7.30
N LYS A 272 17.90 -12.80 -6.36
CA LYS A 272 17.99 -14.24 -6.62
C LYS A 272 16.61 -14.79 -7.01
N ILE A 273 15.58 -14.51 -6.22
CA ILE A 273 14.22 -15.00 -6.47
C ILE A 273 13.68 -14.45 -7.80
N SER A 274 13.92 -13.18 -8.13
CA SER A 274 13.53 -12.62 -9.43
C SER A 274 14.15 -13.39 -10.59
N LYS A 275 15.46 -13.68 -10.54
CA LYS A 275 16.11 -14.50 -11.58
C LYS A 275 15.51 -15.90 -11.70
N ASP A 276 15.08 -16.48 -10.59
CA ASP A 276 14.48 -17.81 -10.54
C ASP A 276 13.05 -17.82 -11.14
N HIS A 277 12.37 -16.67 -11.27
CA HIS A 277 10.97 -16.57 -11.68
C HIS A 277 10.68 -15.74 -12.95
N GLY A 278 11.71 -15.13 -13.57
CA GLY A 278 11.61 -14.37 -14.83
C GLY A 278 11.28 -12.90 -14.64
#